data_AF-A0A835M0J9-F1
#
_entry.id   AF-A0A835M0J9-F1
#
_cell.length_a   1.000
_cell.length_b   1.000
_cell.length_c   1.000
_cell.angle_alpha   90.00
_cell.angle_beta   90.00
_cell.angle_gamma   90.00
#
_symmetry.space_group_name_H-M   'P 1'
#
loop_
_entity.id
_entity.type
_entity.pdbx_description
1 polymer ?
#
loop_
_entity_poly.entity_id
_entity_poly.type
_entity_poly.pdbx_seq_one_letter_code
_entity_poly.pdbx_strand_id
1 'polypeptide(L)'
;MVGEQALLSTEIVNRGIESSVFILLVYFMSRLRPIYLINFVCYRPDDELKVSKEDFIELARKSGKFDEASLEFQNRILEASGIGDETYIPQAIWSPENCSTMKEGHAEASTIIFGP
;
A
#
# COMPACT_ATOMS: atom_id res chain seq x y z
N MET A 1 64.95 -9.81 -23.59
CA MET A 1 64.30 -10.47 -22.44
C MET A 1 63.79 -9.48 -21.38
N VAL A 2 64.59 -8.49 -20.93
CA VAL A 2 64.14 -7.50 -19.92
C VAL A 2 63.02 -6.56 -20.41
N GLY A 3 63.09 -6.08 -21.67
CA GLY A 3 62.08 -5.17 -22.23
C GLY A 3 60.71 -5.80 -22.50
N GLU A 4 60.67 -7.10 -22.77
CA GLU A 4 59.43 -7.85 -23.06
C GLU A 4 58.65 -8.16 -21.77
N GLN A 5 59.38 -8.46 -20.67
CA GLN A 5 58.78 -8.57 -19.34
C GLN A 5 58.20 -7.23 -18.85
N ALA A 6 58.88 -6.11 -19.09
CA ALA A 6 58.38 -4.78 -18.73
C ALA A 6 57.10 -4.39 -19.50
N LEU A 7 57.00 -4.78 -20.77
CA LEU A 7 55.82 -4.54 -21.59
C LEU A 7 54.61 -5.36 -21.10
N LEU A 8 54.82 -6.65 -20.83
CA LEU A 8 53.79 -7.54 -20.25
C LEU A 8 53.28 -7.05 -18.88
N SER A 9 54.18 -6.58 -18.00
CA SER A 9 53.78 -6.00 -16.72
C SER A 9 52.93 -4.74 -16.89
N THR A 10 53.23 -3.91 -17.89
CA THR A 10 52.47 -2.68 -18.17
C THR A 10 51.07 -2.98 -18.71
N GLU A 11 50.93 -3.98 -19.59
CA GLU A 11 49.62 -4.41 -20.11
C GLU A 11 48.71 -4.99 -19.02
N ILE A 12 49.26 -5.80 -18.10
CA ILE A 12 48.50 -6.37 -16.98
C ILE A 12 47.97 -5.26 -16.07
N VAL A 13 48.79 -4.26 -15.77
CA VAL A 13 48.40 -3.11 -14.95
C VAL A 13 47.29 -2.30 -15.66
N ASN A 14 47.42 -2.04 -16.96
CA ASN A 14 46.42 -1.29 -17.73
C ASN A 14 45.05 -2.00 -17.76
N ARG A 15 45.01 -3.32 -17.97
CA ARG A 15 43.76 -4.12 -17.92
C ARG A 15 43.10 -4.10 -16.54
N GLY A 16 43.91 -4.08 -15.47
CA GLY A 16 43.42 -3.94 -14.09
C GLY A 16 42.78 -2.58 -13.83
N ILE A 17 43.34 -1.51 -14.39
CA ILE A 17 42.79 -0.15 -14.32
C ILE A 17 41.47 -0.08 -15.10
N GLU A 18 41.42 -0.58 -16.33
CA GLU A 18 40.21 -0.59 -17.16
C GLU A 18 39.05 -1.33 -16.46
N SER A 19 39.33 -2.50 -15.90
CA SER A 19 38.34 -3.30 -15.17
C SER A 19 37.83 -2.55 -13.93
N SER A 20 38.73 -1.90 -13.20
CA SER A 20 38.38 -1.13 -11.99
C SER A 20 37.54 0.10 -12.33
N VAL A 21 37.89 0.83 -13.39
CA VAL A 21 37.13 1.98 -13.91
C VAL A 21 35.75 1.53 -14.37
N PHE A 22 35.66 0.41 -15.09
CA PHE A 22 34.38 -0.15 -15.55
C PHE A 22 33.47 -0.53 -14.38
N ILE A 23 33.99 -1.21 -13.36
CA ILE A 23 33.21 -1.58 -12.16
C ILE A 23 32.71 -0.34 -11.42
N LEU A 24 33.55 0.68 -11.25
CA LEU A 24 33.15 1.94 -10.62
C LEU A 24 32.04 2.63 -11.41
N LEU A 25 32.16 2.69 -12.74
CA LEU A 25 31.13 3.25 -13.63
C LEU A 25 29.80 2.51 -13.48
N VAL A 26 29.84 1.18 -13.51
CA VAL A 26 28.64 0.35 -13.33
C VAL A 26 28.03 0.57 -11.95
N TYR A 27 28.83 0.67 -10.88
CA TYR A 27 28.35 0.95 -9.52
C TYR A 27 27.63 2.30 -9.43
N PHE A 28 28.20 3.37 -10.00
CA PHE A 28 27.58 4.69 -10.01
C PHE A 28 26.32 4.74 -10.87
N MET A 29 26.30 4.07 -12.03
CA MET A 29 25.13 4.01 -12.89
C MET A 29 24.00 3.13 -12.31
N SER A 30 24.35 2.07 -11.59
CA SER A 30 23.39 1.16 -10.94
C SER A 30 22.86 1.71 -9.62
N ARG A 31 23.42 2.81 -9.11
CA ARG A 31 22.96 3.41 -7.86
C ARG A 31 21.56 3.99 -8.07
N LEU A 32 20.58 3.40 -7.39
CA LEU A 32 19.21 3.89 -7.39
C LEU A 32 19.21 5.37 -6.97
N ARG A 33 18.66 6.23 -7.83
CA ARG A 33 18.45 7.63 -7.48
C ARG A 33 17.37 7.69 -6.40
N PRO A 34 17.55 8.46 -5.33
CA PRO A 34 16.54 8.57 -4.29
C PRO A 34 15.25 9.16 -4.88
N ILE A 35 14.14 8.48 -4.65
CA ILE A 35 12.79 8.96 -5.00
C ILE A 35 12.20 9.56 -3.74
N TYR A 36 11.76 10.82 -3.82
CA TYR A 36 11.22 11.56 -2.68
C TYR A 36 9.71 11.73 -2.85
N LEU A 37 8.97 11.46 -1.79
CA LEU A 37 7.57 11.88 -1.66
C LEU A 37 7.56 13.38 -1.36
N ILE A 38 7.14 14.19 -2.34
CA ILE A 38 7.12 15.65 -2.20
C ILE A 38 5.85 16.11 -1.46
N ASN A 39 4.72 15.47 -1.76
CA ASN A 39 3.43 15.80 -1.18
C ASN A 39 2.50 14.57 -1.18
N PHE A 40 1.58 14.52 -0.23
CA PHE A 40 0.55 13.51 -0.10
C PHE A 40 -0.72 14.13 0.47
N VAL A 41 -1.87 13.79 -0.09
CA VAL A 41 -3.19 14.27 0.34
C VAL A 41 -4.10 13.05 0.50
N CYS A 42 -4.82 12.99 1.61
CA CYS A 42 -5.86 12.00 1.86
C CYS A 42 -7.21 12.69 2.01
N TYR A 43 -8.24 12.10 1.42
CA TYR A 43 -9.62 12.42 1.76
C TYR A 43 -9.96 11.83 3.13
N ARG A 44 -10.51 12.64 4.04
CA ARG A 44 -11.09 12.19 5.30
C ARG A 44 -12.61 12.27 5.18
N PRO A 45 -13.33 11.15 5.24
CA PRO A 45 -14.79 11.17 5.22
C PRO A 45 -15.39 11.86 6.44
N ASP A 46 -16.68 12.21 6.36
CA ASP A 46 -17.43 12.73 7.50
C ASP A 46 -17.48 11.68 8.63
N ASP A 47 -17.49 12.16 9.88
CA ASP A 47 -17.59 11.32 11.08
C ASP A 47 -18.93 10.56 11.12
N GLU A 48 -19.94 10.97 10.34
CA GLU A 48 -21.16 10.17 10.09
C GLU A 48 -20.86 8.78 9.54
N LEU A 49 -19.75 8.57 8.81
CA LEU A 49 -19.39 7.25 8.26
C LEU A 49 -18.49 6.43 9.19
N LYS A 50 -18.12 6.98 10.34
CA LYS A 50 -17.23 6.35 11.31
C LYS A 50 -17.98 5.32 12.14
N VAL A 51 -17.38 4.14 12.30
CA VAL A 51 -18.00 3.00 12.98
C VAL A 51 -16.96 2.26 13.84
N SER A 52 -17.33 1.94 15.08
CA SER A 52 -16.52 1.10 15.97
C SER A 52 -16.65 -0.39 15.63
N LYS A 53 -15.75 -1.24 16.13
CA LYS A 53 -15.87 -2.69 15.92
C LYS A 53 -17.15 -3.25 16.52
N GLU A 54 -17.54 -2.76 17.71
CA GLU A 54 -18.79 -3.15 18.38
C GLU A 54 -20.01 -2.74 17.55
N ASP A 55 -20.05 -1.49 17.06
CA ASP A 55 -21.14 -0.99 16.23
C ASP A 55 -21.29 -1.83 14.97
N PHE A 56 -20.17 -2.20 14.31
CA PHE A 56 -20.19 -3.05 13.13
C PHE A 56 -20.84 -4.41 13.41
N ILE A 57 -20.48 -5.07 14.52
CA ILE A 57 -21.06 -6.36 14.90
C ILE A 57 -22.56 -6.21 15.25
N GLU A 58 -22.94 -5.12 15.91
CA GLU A 58 -24.34 -4.84 16.20
C GLU A 58 -25.16 -4.62 14.91
N LEU A 59 -24.61 -3.86 13.95
CA LEU A 59 -25.22 -3.62 12.64
C LEU A 59 -25.36 -4.92 11.84
N ALA A 60 -24.32 -5.76 11.83
CA ALA A 60 -24.36 -7.08 11.21
C ALA A 60 -25.45 -7.96 11.85
N ARG A 61 -25.57 -7.96 13.19
CA ARG A 61 -26.63 -8.68 13.90
C ARG A 61 -28.02 -8.14 13.56
N LYS A 62 -28.21 -6.82 13.53
CA LYS A 62 -29.48 -6.15 13.18
C LYS A 62 -29.91 -6.44 11.74
N SER A 63 -28.97 -6.69 10.83
CA SER A 63 -29.28 -7.03 9.44
C SER A 63 -30.07 -8.35 9.29
N GLY A 64 -29.98 -9.25 10.29
CA GLY A 64 -30.61 -10.57 10.26
C GLY A 64 -30.06 -11.52 9.20
N LYS A 65 -28.95 -11.16 8.54
CA LYS A 65 -28.33 -11.95 7.45
C LYS A 65 -27.31 -12.98 7.94
N PHE A 66 -26.90 -12.88 9.20
CA PHE A 66 -25.83 -13.69 9.78
C PHE A 66 -26.33 -14.45 11.01
N ASP A 67 -25.90 -15.70 11.15
CA ASP A 67 -26.07 -16.47 12.37
C ASP A 67 -24.99 -16.12 13.41
N GLU A 68 -25.18 -16.56 14.65
CA GLU A 68 -24.26 -16.20 15.75
C GLU A 68 -22.85 -16.74 15.51
N ALA A 69 -22.70 -17.93 14.90
CA ALA A 69 -21.40 -18.48 14.55
C ALA A 69 -20.65 -17.61 13.52
N SER A 70 -21.36 -17.07 12.52
CA SER A 70 -20.78 -16.13 11.55
C SER A 70 -20.43 -14.80 12.20
N LEU A 71 -21.23 -14.31 13.14
CA LEU A 71 -20.94 -13.07 13.88
C LEU A 71 -19.70 -13.23 14.77
N GLU A 72 -19.56 -14.35 15.49
CA GLU A 72 -18.35 -14.65 16.28
C GLU A 72 -17.11 -14.73 15.39
N PHE A 73 -17.24 -15.34 14.21
CA PHE A 73 -16.14 -15.41 13.24
C PHE A 73 -15.74 -14.02 12.72
N GLN A 74 -16.71 -13.18 12.34
CA GLN A 74 -16.46 -11.80 11.93
C GLN A 74 -15.81 -10.98 13.05
N ASN A 75 -16.26 -11.16 14.29
CA ASN A 75 -15.67 -10.47 15.44
C ASN A 75 -14.18 -10.84 15.63
N ARG A 76 -13.84 -12.14 15.53
CA ARG A 76 -12.45 -12.58 15.57
C ARG A 76 -11.60 -11.99 14.44
N ILE A 77 -12.17 -11.86 13.25
CA ILE A 77 -11.49 -11.21 12.13
C ILE A 77 -11.25 -9.73 12.43
N LEU A 78 -12.25 -9.00 12.94
CA LEU A 78 -12.11 -7.58 13.27
C LEU A 78 -11.01 -7.36 14.30
N GLU A 79 -10.97 -8.15 15.37
CA GLU A 79 -9.90 -8.08 16.38
C GLU A 79 -8.50 -8.37 15.82
N ALA A 80 -8.40 -9.22 14.80
CA ALA A 80 -7.13 -9.56 14.15
C ALA A 80 -6.76 -8.64 12.97
N SER A 81 -7.67 -7.78 12.51
CA SER A 81 -7.52 -7.02 11.26
C SER A 81 -6.59 -5.81 11.36
N GLY A 82 -6.30 -5.33 12.57
CA GLY A 82 -5.58 -4.08 12.80
C GLY A 82 -6.40 -2.82 12.52
N ILE A 83 -7.72 -2.96 12.30
CA ILE A 83 -8.67 -1.85 12.13
C ILE A 83 -9.04 -1.30 13.52
N GLY A 84 -9.02 0.03 13.66
CA GLY A 84 -9.39 0.71 14.91
C GLY A 84 -10.85 1.14 14.94
N ASP A 85 -11.33 1.58 16.09
CA ASP A 85 -12.74 1.96 16.32
C ASP A 85 -13.16 3.29 15.66
N GLU A 86 -12.22 3.97 15.00
CA GLU A 86 -12.43 5.24 14.30
C GLU A 86 -12.40 5.04 12.77
N THR A 87 -12.77 3.85 12.30
CA THR A 87 -12.71 3.48 10.88
C THR A 87 -13.97 3.91 10.15
N TYR A 88 -13.80 4.43 8.93
CA TYR A 88 -14.90 4.85 8.08
C TYR A 88 -15.34 3.71 7.18
N ILE A 89 -16.65 3.41 7.15
CA ILE A 89 -17.21 2.37 6.32
C ILE A 89 -18.32 2.92 5.39
N PRO A 90 -18.52 2.31 4.22
CA PRO A 90 -19.58 2.72 3.29
C PRO A 90 -20.98 2.68 3.89
N GLN A 91 -21.82 3.66 3.53
CA GLN A 91 -23.20 3.73 3.99
C GLN A 91 -24.02 2.47 3.64
N ALA A 92 -23.70 1.82 2.53
CA ALA A 92 -24.37 0.60 2.09
C ALA A 92 -24.26 -0.58 3.07
N ILE A 93 -23.27 -0.59 3.98
CA ILE A 93 -23.06 -1.68 4.94
C ILE A 93 -24.12 -1.67 6.05
N TRP A 94 -24.59 -0.48 6.44
CA TRP A 94 -25.37 -0.27 7.65
C TRP A 94 -26.70 0.46 7.42
N SER A 95 -26.93 0.95 6.20
CA SER A 95 -28.23 1.50 5.81
C SER A 95 -29.34 0.45 6.00
N PRO A 96 -30.46 0.82 6.66
CA PRO A 96 -31.63 -0.06 6.77
C PRO A 96 -32.31 -0.28 5.41
N GLU A 97 -32.09 0.63 4.45
CA GLU A 97 -32.54 0.48 3.07
C GLU A 97 -31.55 -0.35 2.25
N ASN A 98 -32.03 -1.12 1.27
CA ASN A 98 -31.15 -1.86 0.38
C ASN A 98 -30.44 -0.92 -0.60
N CYS A 99 -29.33 -0.33 -0.15
CA CYS A 99 -28.52 0.64 -0.90
C CYS A 99 -27.36 -0.01 -1.66
N SER A 100 -27.33 -1.35 -1.79
CA SER A 100 -26.29 -2.06 -2.54
C SER A 100 -26.63 -2.10 -4.03
N THR A 101 -26.73 -0.93 -4.66
CA THR A 101 -26.92 -0.82 -6.12
C THR A 101 -25.74 -0.11 -6.76
N MET A 102 -25.62 -0.25 -8.09
CA MET A 102 -24.57 0.45 -8.86
C MET A 102 -24.65 1.97 -8.68
N LYS A 103 -25.84 2.54 -8.47
CA LYS A 103 -26.02 3.98 -8.33
C LYS A 103 -25.31 4.51 -7.08
N GLU A 104 -25.53 3.89 -5.93
CA GLU A 104 -24.91 4.30 -4.67
C GLU A 104 -23.42 4.02 -4.66
N GLY A 105 -22.98 2.88 -5.22
CA GLY A 105 -21.54 2.58 -5.37
C GLY A 105 -20.82 3.60 -6.26
N HIS A 106 -21.45 4.06 -7.34
CA HIS A 106 -20.91 5.15 -8.16
C HIS A 106 -20.83 6.48 -7.41
N ALA A 107 -21.85 6.79 -6.60
CA ALA A 107 -21.85 8.00 -5.78
C ALA A 107 -20.73 7.98 -4.73
N GLU A 108 -20.54 6.87 -4.03
CA GLU A 108 -19.44 6.67 -3.07
C GLU A 108 -18.07 6.84 -3.73
N ALA A 109 -17.83 6.11 -4.84
CA ALA A 109 -16.57 6.20 -5.56
C ALA A 109 -16.31 7.63 -6.06
N SER A 110 -17.34 8.32 -6.54
CA SER A 110 -17.21 9.71 -7.01
C SER A 110 -16.86 10.65 -5.86
N THR A 111 -17.42 10.47 -4.67
CA THR A 111 -17.09 11.27 -3.47
C THR A 111 -15.65 11.04 -3.03
N ILE A 112 -15.12 9.82 -3.10
CA ILE A 112 -13.74 9.54 -2.70
C ILE A 112 -12.72 10.05 -3.73
N ILE A 113 -13.03 9.93 -5.03
CA ILE A 113 -12.12 10.29 -6.12
C ILE A 113 -12.14 11.79 -6.42
N PHE A 114 -13.33 12.40 -6.40
CA PHE A 114 -13.55 13.80 -6.78
C PHE A 114 -14.00 14.67 -5.60
N GLY A 115 -13.93 14.14 -4.37
CA GLY A 115 -14.20 14.88 -3.16
C GLY A 115 -13.23 16.04 -2.95
N PRO A 116 -13.64 17.05 -2.17
CA PRO A 116 -12.84 18.24 -1.88
C PRO A 116 -11.54 17.93 -1.12
#